data_AF-A0A3M5UVG8-F1
#
_entry.id   AF-A0A3M5UVG8-F1
#
_cell.length_a   1.000
_cell.length_b   1.000
_cell.length_c   1.000
_cell.angle_alpha   90.00
_cell.angle_beta   90.00
_cell.angle_gamma   90.00
#
_symmetry.space_group_name_H-M   'P 1'
#
loop_
_entity.id
_entity.type
_entity.pdbx_description
1 polymer ?
#
loop_
_entity_poly.entity_id
_entity_poly.type
_entity_poly.pdbx_seq_one_letter_code
_entity_poly.pdbx_strand_id
1 'polypeptide(L)'
;MVLMMALIFGMGLTGFLMEEVDALWGADWPLQTHEILANTLCALVVLHMAAAIFESFQVRDNLPLSMLTGKRRLLPEDDYR
;
A
#
# COMPACT_ATOMS: atom_id res chain seq x y z
N MET A 1 0.13 5.67 -1.88
CA MET A 1 -1.07 5.37 -1.06
C MET A 1 -2.33 5.25 -1.90
N VAL A 2 -2.74 6.29 -2.64
CA VAL A 2 -3.98 6.26 -3.45
C VAL A 2 -4.07 5.05 -4.39
N LEU A 3 -2.98 4.73 -5.11
CA LEU A 3 -2.94 3.56 -5.99
C LEU A 3 -3.17 2.25 -5.23
N MET A 4 -2.55 2.08 -4.06
CA MET A 4 -2.74 0.89 -3.22
C MET A 4 -4.17 0.78 -2.69
N MET A 5 -4.79 1.91 -2.32
CA MET A 5 -6.20 1.93 -1.91
C MET A 5 -7.13 1.51 -3.05
N ALA A 6 -6.87 1.99 -4.27
CA ALA A 6 -7.63 1.57 -5.46
C ALA A 6 -7.46 0.08 -5.75
N LEU A 7 -6.25 -0.47 -5.59
CA LEU A 7 -6.00 -1.91 -5.74
C LEU A 7 -6.69 -2.74 -4.67
N ILE A 8 -6.70 -2.30 -3.41
CA ILE A 8 -7.44 -2.97 -2.32
C ILE A 8 -8.94 -2.99 -2.63
N PHE A 9 -9.49 -1.88 -3.12
CA PHE A 9 -10.88 -1.84 -3.55
C PHE A 9 -11.15 -2.81 -4.71
N GLY A 10 -10.27 -2.84 -5.72
CA GLY A 10 -10.35 -3.78 -6.83
C GLY A 10 -10.23 -5.25 -6.41
N MET A 11 -9.38 -5.56 -5.42
CA MET A 11 -9.27 -6.89 -4.82
C MET A 11 -10.58 -7.33 -4.16
N GLY A 12 -11.19 -6.45 -3.37
CA GLY A 12 -12.50 -6.72 -2.77
C GLY A 12 -13.59 -6.93 -3.83
N LEU A 13 -13.60 -6.11 -4.87
CA LEU A 13 -14.57 -6.21 -5.96
C LEU A 13 -14.40 -7.53 -6.75
N THR A 14 -13.19 -7.86 -7.14
CA THR A 14 -12.90 -9.10 -7.90
C THR A 14 -13.11 -10.37 -7.08
N GLY A 15 -12.84 -10.34 -5.77
CA GLY A 15 -13.16 -11.44 -4.86
C GLY A 15 -14.68 -11.65 -4.76
N PHE A 16 -15.44 -10.58 -4.57
CA PHE A 16 -16.91 -10.64 -4.55
C PHE A 16 -17.48 -11.15 -5.89
N LEU A 17 -16.94 -10.69 -7.03
CA LEU A 17 -17.36 -11.17 -8.34
C LEU A 17 -17.09 -12.66 -8.56
N MET A 18 -16.05 -13.22 -7.94
CA MET A 18 -15.77 -14.65 -8.05
C MET A 18 -16.71 -15.51 -7.22
N GLU A 19 -17.07 -15.07 -6.01
CA GLU A 19 -17.83 -15.89 -5.06
C GLU A 19 -19.35 -15.70 -5.17
N GLU A 20 -19.84 -14.49 -5.41
CA GLU A 20 -21.27 -14.17 -5.27
C GLU A 20 -22.00 -14.00 -6.61
N VAL A 21 -21.27 -13.95 -7.73
CA VAL A 21 -21.86 -13.78 -9.06
C VAL A 21 -21.89 -15.11 -9.80
N ASP A 22 -23.04 -15.78 -9.77
CA ASP A 22 -23.28 -17.07 -10.44
C ASP A 22 -22.89 -17.08 -11.92
N ALA A 23 -23.07 -15.95 -12.62
CA ALA A 23 -22.71 -15.81 -14.04
C ALA A 23 -21.19 -15.87 -14.31
N LEU A 24 -20.36 -15.68 -13.28
CA LEU A 24 -18.91 -15.70 -13.34
C LEU A 24 -18.31 -16.97 -12.72
N TRP A 25 -19.17 -17.86 -12.21
CA TRP A 25 -18.75 -19.13 -11.62
C TRP A 25 -18.14 -20.04 -12.68
N GLY A 26 -16.84 -20.35 -12.52
CA GLY A 26 -16.07 -21.15 -13.49
C GLY A 26 -15.47 -20.35 -14.66
N ALA A 27 -15.57 -19.02 -14.65
CA ALA A 27 -14.81 -18.19 -15.58
C ALA A 27 -13.38 -17.96 -15.07
N ASP A 28 -12.39 -18.04 -15.94
CA ASP A 28 -10.97 -17.88 -15.53
C ASP A 28 -10.53 -16.41 -15.39
N TRP A 29 -11.25 -15.48 -16.04
CA TRP A 29 -10.85 -14.07 -16.09
C TRP A 29 -10.94 -13.33 -14.74
N PRO A 30 -11.94 -13.58 -13.86
CA PRO A 30 -11.99 -12.94 -12.55
C PRO A 30 -10.79 -13.36 -11.68
N LEU A 31 -10.45 -14.65 -11.71
CA LEU A 31 -9.29 -15.22 -11.00
C LEU A 31 -7.99 -14.57 -11.48
N GLN A 32 -7.75 -14.52 -12.79
CA GLN A 32 -6.57 -13.88 -13.36
C GLN A 32 -6.49 -12.39 -12.99
N THR A 33 -7.62 -11.69 -13.03
CA THR A 33 -7.67 -10.26 -12.65
C THR A 33 -7.30 -10.08 -11.18
N HIS A 34 -7.87 -10.90 -10.30
CA HIS A 34 -7.57 -10.87 -8.87
C HIS A 34 -6.10 -11.20 -8.58
N GLU A 35 -5.54 -12.21 -9.26
CA GLU A 35 -4.13 -12.58 -9.12
C GLU A 35 -3.20 -11.44 -9.55
N ILE A 36 -3.48 -10.79 -10.69
CA ILE A 36 -2.71 -9.64 -11.17
C ILE A 36 -2.78 -8.49 -10.16
N LEU A 37 -3.97 -8.19 -9.63
CA LEU A 37 -4.17 -7.17 -8.60
C LEU A 37 -3.38 -7.50 -7.33
N ALA A 38 -3.40 -8.76 -6.88
CA ALA A 38 -2.69 -9.21 -5.68
C ALA A 38 -1.17 -9.08 -5.84
N ASN A 39 -0.63 -9.55 -6.96
CA ASN A 39 0.81 -9.46 -7.27
C ASN A 39 1.27 -8.01 -7.40
N THR A 40 0.47 -7.17 -8.06
CA THR A 40 0.75 -5.73 -8.21
C THR A 40 0.73 -5.02 -6.85
N LEU A 41 -0.27 -5.32 -6.02
CA LEU A 41 -0.37 -4.76 -4.67
C LEU A 41 0.83 -5.18 -3.82
N CYS A 42 1.23 -6.45 -3.86
CA CYS A 42 2.40 -6.95 -3.14
C CYS A 42 3.69 -6.21 -3.54
N ALA A 43 3.94 -6.05 -4.85
CA ALA A 43 5.08 -5.30 -5.35
C ALA A 43 5.07 -3.84 -4.88
N LEU A 44 3.90 -3.19 -4.88
CA LEU A 44 3.76 -1.81 -4.41
C LEU A 44 3.94 -1.67 -2.90
N VAL A 45 3.54 -2.66 -2.09
CA VAL A 45 3.79 -2.67 -0.65
C VAL A 45 5.30 -2.71 -0.38
N VAL A 46 6.03 -3.58 -1.08
CA VAL A 46 7.50 -3.66 -0.94
C VAL A 46 8.15 -2.34 -1.35
N LEU A 47 7.73 -1.76 -2.48
CA LEU A 47 8.22 -0.46 -2.94
C LEU A 47 7.91 0.64 -1.94
N HIS A 48 6.69 0.68 -1.40
CA HIS A 48 6.28 1.67 -0.41
C HIS A 48 7.10 1.57 0.88
N MET A 49 7.35 0.36 1.37
CA MET A 49 8.18 0.12 2.54
C MET A 49 9.63 0.55 2.28
N ALA A 50 10.19 0.21 1.11
CA ALA A 50 11.52 0.66 0.71
C ALA A 50 11.61 2.19 0.64
N ALA A 51 10.59 2.85 0.09
CA ALA A 51 10.52 4.30 0.04
C ALA A 51 10.46 4.92 1.45
N ALA A 52 9.66 4.37 2.36
CA ALA A 52 9.56 4.84 3.74
C ALA A 52 10.89 4.66 4.50
N ILE A 53 11.59 3.55 4.28
CA ILE A 53 12.92 3.30 4.86
C ILE A 53 13.95 4.27 4.27
N PHE A 54 13.94 4.48 2.95
CA PHE A 54 14.85 5.41 2.28
C PHE A 54 14.66 6.84 2.77
N GLU A 55 13.41 7.31 2.86
CA GLU A 55 13.09 8.63 3.40
C GLU A 55 13.53 8.76 4.86
N SER A 56 13.37 7.69 5.66
CA SER A 56 13.84 7.64 7.03
C SER A 56 15.37 7.80 7.15
N PHE A 57 16.14 7.18 6.25
CA PHE A 57 17.58 7.35 6.20
C PHE A 57 17.99 8.76 5.76
N GLN A 58 17.31 9.32 4.74
CA GLN A 58 17.63 10.64 4.19
C GLN A 58 17.33 11.77 5.19
N VAL A 59 16.20 11.70 5.89
CA VAL A 59 15.76 12.72 6.86
C VAL A 59 16.40 12.50 8.24
N ARG A 60 17.06 11.35 8.48
CA ARG A 60 17.60 10.92 9.79
C ARG A 60 16.54 10.98 10.91
N ASP A 61 15.27 10.88 10.53
CA ASP A 61 14.14 10.79 11.41
C ASP A 61 13.39 9.49 11.10
N ASN A 62 13.08 8.71 12.13
CA ASN A 62 12.52 7.37 11.95
C ASN A 62 11.04 7.45 11.57
N LEU A 63 10.74 7.73 10.31
CA LEU A 63 9.37 7.81 9.78
C LEU A 63 8.49 6.59 10.13
N PRO A 64 8.96 5.33 9.99
CA PRO A 64 8.17 4.17 10.41
C PRO A 64 7.85 4.19 11.91
N LEU A 65 8.80 4.65 12.74
CA LEU A 65 8.62 4.78 14.18
C LEU A 65 7.69 5.96 14.52
N SER A 66 7.72 7.05 13.74
CA SER A 66 6.79 8.18 13.90
C SER A 66 5.37 7.80 13.51
N MET A 67 5.18 6.92 12.52
CA MET A 67 3.85 6.39 12.17
C MET A 67 3.30 5.47 13.25
N LEU A 68 4.14 4.65 13.89
CA LEU A 68 3.72 3.73 14.95
C LEU A 68 3.52 4.43 16.31
N THR A 69 4.42 5.36 16.65
CA THR A 69 4.48 5.99 17.98
C THR A 69 3.73 7.34 18.01
N GLY A 70 3.34 7.88 16.84
CA GLY A 70 2.72 9.20 16.70
C GLY A 70 3.62 10.39 17.08
N LYS A 71 4.86 10.12 17.51
CA LYS A 71 5.83 11.12 17.95
C LYS A 71 6.86 11.32 16.86
N ARG A 72 6.75 12.45 16.16
CA ARG A 72 7.79 12.94 15.26
C ARG A 72 8.81 13.73 16.06
N ARG A 73 10.10 13.54 15.80
CA ARG A 73 11.12 14.39 16.40
C ARG A 73 11.01 15.76 15.74
N LEU A 74 10.67 16.80 16.50
CA LEU A 74 10.83 18.17 16.01
C LEU A 74 12.30 18.32 15.62
N LEU A 75 12.56 18.63 14.36
CA LEU A 75 13.85 19.21 13.99
C LEU A 75 14.04 20.44 14.89
N PRO A 76 15.24 20.68 15.45
CA PRO A 76 15.49 21.96 16.10
C PRO A 76 15.08 23.06 15.13
N GLU A 77 14.26 24.01 15.57
CA GLU A 77 14.02 25.24 14.82
C GLU A 77 15.39 25.79 14.40
N ASP A 78 15.61 25.92 13.09
CA ASP A 78 16.73 26.72 12.61
C ASP A 78 16.51 28.13 13.18
N ASP A 79 17.34 28.48 14.17
CA ASP A 79 17.57 29.83 14.67
C ASP A 79 18.13 30.65 13.50
N TYR A 80 17.27 31.04 12.56
CA TYR A 80 17.61 31.95 11.48
C TYR A 80 17.67 33.36 12.07
N ARG A 81 18.81 33.67 12.71
CA ARG A 81 19.28 35.03 12.95
C ARG A 81 19.89 35.63 11.69
#